data_AF-A0A507FPC7-F1
#
_entry.id   AF-A0A507FPC7-F1
#
_cell.length_a   1.000
_cell.length_b   1.000
_cell.length_c   1.000
_cell.angle_alpha   90.00
_cell.angle_beta   90.00
_cell.angle_gamma   90.00
#
_symmetry.space_group_name_H-M   'P 1'
#
loop_
_entity.id
_entity.type
_entity.pdbx_description
1 polymer ?
#
loop_
_entity_poly.entity_id
_entity_poly.type
_entity_poly.pdbx_seq_one_letter_code
_entity_poly.pdbx_strand_id
1 'polypeptide(L)'
;MTRLTELLQISKLTATSTDTTGTCAGPSRCAVEQVQHDAATEFLDRKTRWQSVLDSRCKDQAIQARWDLPFSIESYAVLYGPLGYQFEDVNSSTPRHNVKFLTLSNTVFDASNYVRCTQTSIADRGVALRYDICSFSASTQPGLLDNMVGATFTWKLRVAPNSTACQMNIFEMNLFGLPMSQVQPKNAGSGNGSTVATVNVPKGVSPGLIVGVSIAASVAAAVAALVFVRHRNLAKRKRAGRLLEAHLVAH
;
A
#
# COMPACT_ATOMS: atom_id res chain seq x y z
N MET A 1 -18.65 7.40 4.28
CA MET A 1 -17.28 7.40 3.72
C MET A 1 -16.62 6.13 4.21
N THR A 2 -16.38 5.15 3.33
CA THR A 2 -15.75 3.89 3.72
C THR A 2 -14.27 4.17 4.01
N ARG A 3 -13.78 3.74 5.18
CA ARG A 3 -12.39 3.96 5.58
C ARG A 3 -11.51 2.87 4.97
N LEU A 4 -10.38 3.25 4.38
CA LEU A 4 -9.35 2.30 3.96
C LEU A 4 -8.76 1.59 5.18
N THR A 5 -8.58 0.29 5.07
CA THR A 5 -7.94 -0.56 6.07
C THR A 5 -6.50 -0.85 5.63
N GLU A 6 -5.54 -0.67 6.53
CA GLU A 6 -4.18 -1.17 6.35
C GLU A 6 -4.20 -2.68 6.63
N LEU A 7 -3.94 -3.49 5.61
CA LEU A 7 -4.14 -4.92 5.63
C LEU A 7 -2.96 -5.67 6.25
N LEU A 8 -1.75 -5.13 6.22
CA LEU A 8 -0.58 -5.81 6.76
C LEU A 8 -0.62 -5.86 8.30
N GLN A 9 -1.15 -4.82 8.96
CA GLN A 9 -1.40 -4.74 10.41
C GLN A 9 -2.29 -5.86 10.93
N ILE A 10 -3.26 -6.30 10.12
CA ILE A 10 -4.21 -7.36 10.48
C ILE A 10 -3.84 -8.71 9.85
N SER A 11 -2.70 -8.80 9.18
CA SER A 11 -2.29 -10.00 8.48
C SER A 11 -1.34 -10.87 9.30
N LYS A 12 -1.34 -12.16 8.99
CA LYS A 12 -0.24 -13.05 9.34
C LYS A 12 0.82 -12.96 8.24
N LEU A 13 1.99 -12.44 8.60
CA LEU A 13 3.13 -12.31 7.70
C LEU A 13 4.01 -13.56 7.73
N THR A 14 4.57 -13.92 6.59
CA THR A 14 5.63 -14.92 6.45
C THR A 14 6.62 -14.43 5.40
N ALA A 15 7.90 -14.74 5.57
CA ALA A 15 8.94 -14.43 4.60
C ALA A 15 9.63 -15.71 4.12
N THR A 16 10.16 -15.70 2.89
CA THR A 16 10.95 -16.81 2.35
C THR A 16 12.15 -17.14 3.22
N SER A 17 12.81 -16.10 3.76
CA SER A 17 13.91 -16.23 4.70
C SER A 17 13.99 -14.99 5.60
N THR A 18 14.61 -15.15 6.76
CA THR A 18 14.83 -14.08 7.74
C THR A 18 16.22 -14.23 8.33
N ASP A 19 17.00 -13.16 8.32
CA ASP A 19 18.32 -13.11 8.94
C ASP A 19 18.21 -12.96 10.46
N THR A 20 18.39 -14.07 11.17
CA THR A 20 18.37 -14.10 12.64
C THR A 20 19.70 -13.69 13.28
N THR A 21 20.68 -13.29 12.49
CA THR A 21 22.01 -12.88 12.94
C THR A 21 22.29 -11.39 12.75
N GLY A 22 21.48 -10.71 11.93
CA GLY A 22 21.61 -9.29 11.63
C GLY A 22 21.40 -8.38 12.84
N THR A 23 21.90 -7.15 12.72
CA THR A 23 21.85 -6.11 13.77
C THR A 23 20.51 -5.38 13.88
N CYS A 24 19.42 -5.96 13.38
CA CYS A 24 18.09 -5.41 13.61
C CYS A 24 17.75 -5.48 15.10
N ALA A 25 16.96 -4.54 15.58
CA ALA A 25 16.74 -4.41 17.01
C ALA A 25 15.71 -5.38 17.56
N GLY A 26 15.73 -5.51 18.88
CA GLY A 26 14.76 -6.30 19.62
C GLY A 26 15.08 -7.79 19.62
N PRO A 27 14.32 -8.58 20.40
CA PRO A 27 14.52 -10.01 20.55
C PRO A 27 14.20 -10.79 19.26
N SER A 28 13.38 -10.23 18.37
CA SER A 28 12.89 -10.87 17.14
C SER A 28 13.82 -10.75 15.93
N ARG A 29 14.97 -10.06 16.03
CA ARG A 29 16.07 -10.03 15.04
C ARG A 29 15.64 -10.13 13.55
N CYS A 30 15.37 -8.97 12.94
CA CYS A 30 15.09 -8.80 11.51
C CYS A 30 13.88 -9.58 10.98
N ALA A 31 13.01 -10.08 11.86
CA ALA A 31 11.86 -10.87 11.46
C ALA A 31 10.82 -10.07 10.66
N VAL A 32 9.97 -10.78 9.94
CA VAL A 32 9.00 -10.16 9.03
C VAL A 32 7.95 -9.34 9.78
N GLU A 33 7.70 -9.69 11.05
CA GLU A 33 6.84 -8.96 11.98
C GLU A 33 7.43 -7.61 12.41
N GLN A 34 8.70 -7.34 12.08
CA GLN A 34 9.34 -6.04 12.34
C GLN A 34 9.18 -5.05 11.17
N VAL A 35 8.54 -5.45 10.06
CA VAL A 35 8.18 -4.49 9.01
C VAL A 35 7.20 -3.49 9.60
N GLN A 36 7.55 -2.21 9.57
CA GLN A 36 6.65 -1.17 10.05
C GLN A 36 5.42 -1.09 9.15
N HIS A 37 4.26 -0.93 9.78
CA HIS A 37 2.98 -0.77 9.08
C HIS A 37 2.36 0.61 9.26
N ASP A 38 2.84 1.35 10.25
CA ASP A 38 2.55 2.76 10.39
C ASP A 38 3.66 3.55 9.72
N ALA A 39 3.28 4.57 8.95
CA ALA A 39 4.19 5.61 8.47
C ALA A 39 4.66 6.44 9.69
N ALA A 40 5.45 5.82 10.56
CA ALA A 40 6.01 6.49 11.71
C ALA A 40 6.90 7.60 11.13
N THR A 41 6.57 8.83 11.48
CA THR A 41 7.35 10.04 11.16
C THR A 41 8.80 9.98 11.66
N GLU A 42 9.17 8.90 12.34
CA GLU A 42 10.52 8.54 12.73
C GLU A 42 11.07 7.43 11.83
N PHE A 43 11.41 7.80 10.60
CA PHE A 43 12.34 7.04 9.73
C PHE A 43 13.67 6.67 10.42
N LEU A 44 13.91 7.25 11.60
CA LEU A 44 15.07 7.12 12.46
C LEU A 44 15.13 5.80 13.22
N ASP A 45 14.01 5.09 13.42
CA ASP A 45 14.05 3.79 14.10
C ASP A 45 14.34 2.65 13.11
N ARG A 46 15.53 2.71 12.49
CA ARG A 46 16.13 1.68 11.57
C ARG A 46 16.25 0.28 12.18
N LYS A 47 15.79 0.15 13.41
CA LYS A 47 15.80 -0.98 14.33
C LYS A 47 14.68 -1.97 14.01
N THR A 48 13.54 -1.52 13.49
CA THR A 48 12.46 -2.40 13.05
C THR A 48 12.51 -2.53 11.53
N ARG A 49 12.99 -3.67 11.05
CA ARG A 49 13.06 -3.96 9.63
C ARG A 49 13.05 -5.45 9.42
N TRP A 50 12.50 -5.90 8.30
CA TRP A 50 12.77 -7.24 7.83
C TRP A 50 14.05 -7.27 7.01
N GLN A 51 14.83 -8.33 7.20
CA GLN A 51 16.02 -8.61 6.42
C GLN A 51 16.04 -10.10 6.04
N SER A 52 16.20 -10.40 4.76
CA SER A 52 16.35 -11.78 4.31
C SER A 52 17.71 -12.34 4.73
N VAL A 53 17.86 -13.67 4.74
CA VAL A 53 19.19 -14.29 4.90
C VAL A 53 20.09 -13.87 3.72
N LEU A 54 21.39 -13.73 3.99
CA LEU A 54 22.40 -13.49 2.96
C LEU A 54 22.51 -14.72 2.05
N ASP A 55 22.26 -14.57 0.75
CA ASP A 55 22.21 -15.68 -0.21
C ASP A 55 23.16 -15.46 -1.39
N SER A 56 24.18 -16.31 -1.51
CA SER A 56 25.13 -16.28 -2.63
C SER A 56 24.51 -16.68 -3.98
N ARG A 57 23.33 -17.31 -3.98
CA ARG A 57 22.61 -17.69 -5.19
C ARG A 57 21.54 -16.70 -5.60
N CYS A 58 21.33 -15.63 -4.82
CA CYS A 58 20.36 -14.58 -5.11
C CYS A 58 18.96 -15.10 -5.45
N LYS A 59 18.48 -16.10 -4.70
CA LYS A 59 17.12 -16.59 -4.87
C LYS A 59 16.13 -15.47 -4.60
N ASP A 60 15.02 -15.52 -5.34
CA ASP A 60 13.88 -14.64 -5.12
C ASP A 60 13.47 -14.66 -3.65
N GLN A 61 13.30 -13.48 -3.08
CA GLN A 61 12.79 -13.32 -1.73
C GLN A 61 11.35 -12.86 -1.80
N ALA A 62 10.51 -13.34 -0.88
CA ALA A 62 9.12 -12.94 -0.82
C ALA A 62 8.64 -12.70 0.60
N ILE A 63 7.67 -11.80 0.72
CA ILE A 63 6.81 -11.63 1.89
C ILE A 63 5.40 -12.03 1.46
N GLN A 64 4.78 -12.90 2.22
CA GLN A 64 3.38 -13.27 2.08
C GLN A 64 2.59 -12.73 3.27
N ALA A 65 1.48 -12.08 2.97
CA ALA A 65 0.50 -11.62 3.93
C ALA A 65 -0.80 -12.39 3.71
N ARG A 66 -1.41 -12.88 4.79
CA ARG A 66 -2.74 -13.51 4.77
C ARG A 66 -3.64 -12.88 5.81
N TRP A 67 -4.89 -12.66 5.46
CA TRP A 67 -5.88 -12.05 6.35
C TRP A 67 -7.24 -12.75 6.17
N ASP A 68 -8.13 -12.62 7.15
CA ASP A 68 -9.31 -13.51 7.24
C ASP A 68 -10.52 -13.05 6.43
N LEU A 69 -10.65 -11.74 6.16
CA LEU A 69 -11.81 -11.15 5.49
C LEU A 69 -11.50 -10.76 4.04
N PRO A 70 -12.46 -10.79 3.10
CA PRO A 70 -12.22 -10.32 1.75
C PRO A 70 -12.10 -8.78 1.70
N PHE A 71 -11.12 -8.30 0.94
CA PHE A 71 -10.94 -6.88 0.65
C PHE A 71 -10.87 -6.62 -0.86
N SER A 72 -11.26 -5.41 -1.25
CA SER A 72 -10.92 -4.83 -2.54
C SER A 72 -9.61 -4.05 -2.40
N ILE A 73 -8.60 -4.40 -3.19
CA ILE A 73 -7.25 -3.83 -3.03
C ILE A 73 -7.12 -2.53 -3.82
N GLU A 74 -6.61 -1.48 -3.16
CA GLU A 74 -6.54 -0.13 -3.72
C GLU A 74 -5.11 0.29 -4.06
N SER A 75 -4.18 0.09 -3.12
CA SER A 75 -2.80 0.56 -3.25
C SER A 75 -1.88 -0.12 -2.25
N TYR A 76 -0.57 0.01 -2.47
CA TYR A 76 0.43 -0.42 -1.50
C TYR A 76 1.68 0.44 -1.60
N ALA A 77 2.53 0.39 -0.59
CA ALA A 77 3.82 1.08 -0.58
C ALA A 77 4.90 0.21 0.07
N VAL A 78 6.15 0.39 -0.36
CA VAL A 78 7.32 -0.36 0.13
C VAL A 78 8.50 0.59 0.31
N LEU A 79 8.99 0.73 1.54
CA LEU A 79 10.21 1.45 1.89
C LEU A 79 11.36 0.45 2.06
N TYR A 80 12.36 0.56 1.20
CA TYR A 80 13.49 -0.36 1.19
C TYR A 80 14.60 0.11 2.13
N GLY A 81 15.30 -0.86 2.74
CA GLY A 81 16.48 -0.61 3.56
C GLY A 81 17.75 -0.30 2.77
N PRO A 82 18.79 0.27 3.41
CA PRO A 82 19.98 0.80 2.76
C PRO A 82 21.05 -0.25 2.41
N LEU A 83 20.72 -1.54 2.48
CA LEU A 83 21.68 -2.58 2.15
C LEU A 83 21.85 -2.66 0.63
N GLY A 84 22.80 -1.89 0.11
CA GLY A 84 23.71 -2.22 -1.00
C GLY A 84 23.17 -2.59 -2.39
N TYR A 85 21.88 -2.83 -2.60
CA TYR A 85 21.41 -3.32 -3.90
C TYR A 85 20.88 -2.19 -4.75
N GLN A 86 21.59 -1.95 -5.85
CA GLN A 86 21.03 -1.26 -6.99
C GLN A 86 20.04 -2.20 -7.65
N PHE A 87 18.77 -1.88 -7.50
CA PHE A 87 17.72 -2.33 -8.38
C PHE A 87 18.20 -2.15 -9.86
N GLU A 88 18.46 -3.25 -10.58
CA GLU A 88 18.84 -3.36 -12.02
C GLU A 88 18.18 -2.34 -12.97
N ASP A 89 18.76 -1.17 -13.23
CA ASP A 89 18.25 -0.03 -14.04
C ASP A 89 17.72 1.14 -13.21
N VAL A 90 18.60 2.08 -12.90
CA VAL A 90 18.26 3.38 -12.29
C VAL A 90 17.17 4.15 -13.10
N ASN A 91 16.91 3.73 -14.33
CA ASN A 91 15.98 4.35 -15.27
C ASN A 91 14.64 3.60 -15.48
N SER A 92 14.39 2.48 -14.80
CA SER A 92 13.13 1.73 -14.99
C SER A 92 12.02 2.22 -14.05
N SER A 93 10.97 2.81 -14.63
CA SER A 93 9.74 3.24 -13.94
C SER A 93 8.86 2.08 -13.46
N THR A 94 9.22 0.83 -13.79
CA THR A 94 8.45 -0.36 -13.36
C THR A 94 8.88 -0.83 -11.97
N PRO A 95 7.93 -1.17 -11.07
CA PRO A 95 8.24 -1.85 -9.82
C PRO A 95 8.90 -3.19 -10.09
N ARG A 96 9.90 -3.55 -9.28
CA ARG A 96 10.74 -4.75 -9.46
C ARG A 96 10.35 -5.91 -8.58
N HIS A 97 9.13 -5.86 -8.11
CA HIS A 97 8.54 -6.96 -7.40
C HIS A 97 7.27 -7.39 -8.09
N ASN A 98 7.08 -8.70 -8.14
CA ASN A 98 5.84 -9.28 -8.59
C ASN A 98 4.86 -9.25 -7.43
N VAL A 99 3.62 -8.84 -7.71
CA VAL A 99 2.53 -8.82 -6.75
C VAL A 99 1.50 -9.84 -7.18
N LYS A 100 1.28 -10.83 -6.34
CA LYS A 100 0.23 -11.83 -6.53
C LYS A 100 -0.76 -11.74 -5.38
N PHE A 101 -2.05 -11.77 -5.70
CA PHE A 101 -3.10 -11.82 -4.69
C PHE A 101 -3.70 -13.22 -4.61
N LEU A 102 -4.03 -13.63 -3.39
CA LEU A 102 -4.81 -14.83 -3.12
C LEU A 102 -6.28 -14.41 -2.98
N THR A 103 -7.15 -15.00 -3.77
CA THR A 103 -8.59 -14.77 -3.67
C THR A 103 -9.21 -15.65 -2.60
N LEU A 104 -10.44 -15.32 -2.17
CA LEU A 104 -11.23 -16.15 -1.26
C LEU A 104 -11.48 -17.57 -1.78
N SER A 105 -11.50 -17.76 -3.10
CA SER A 105 -11.60 -19.08 -3.75
C SER A 105 -10.25 -19.82 -3.83
N ASN A 106 -9.22 -19.32 -3.15
CA ASN A 106 -7.86 -19.87 -3.12
C ASN A 106 -7.20 -19.90 -4.52
N THR A 107 -7.64 -19.03 -5.44
CA THR A 107 -6.98 -18.82 -6.74
C THR A 107 -5.96 -17.70 -6.63
N VAL A 108 -4.87 -17.81 -7.41
CA VAL A 108 -3.82 -16.79 -7.43
C VAL A 108 -4.04 -15.86 -8.62
N PHE A 109 -4.22 -14.57 -8.34
CA PHE A 109 -4.29 -13.52 -9.34
C PHE A 109 -2.94 -12.79 -9.41
N ASP A 110 -2.30 -12.79 -10.59
CA ASP A 110 -1.05 -12.06 -10.79
C ASP A 110 -1.34 -10.60 -11.17
N ALA A 111 -1.13 -9.70 -10.21
CA ALA A 111 -1.40 -8.28 -10.36
C ALA A 111 -0.23 -7.50 -10.97
N SER A 112 0.93 -8.14 -11.19
CA SER A 112 2.20 -7.46 -11.50
C SER A 112 2.11 -6.54 -12.73
N ASN A 113 1.37 -6.95 -13.76
CA ASN A 113 1.22 -6.17 -14.99
C ASN A 113 0.28 -4.95 -14.84
N TYR A 114 -0.51 -4.91 -13.77
CA TYR A 114 -1.47 -3.84 -13.50
C TYR A 114 -0.93 -2.80 -12.53
N VAL A 115 0.22 -3.05 -11.93
CA VAL A 115 0.83 -2.11 -10.98
C VAL A 115 1.44 -0.91 -11.71
N ARG A 116 1.21 0.28 -11.14
CA ARG A 116 1.90 1.53 -11.48
C ARG A 116 2.47 2.12 -10.21
N CYS A 117 3.78 2.38 -10.18
CA CYS A 117 4.44 2.93 -9.01
C CYS A 117 5.08 4.27 -9.30
N THR A 118 4.99 5.16 -8.32
CA THR A 118 5.84 6.34 -8.21
C THR A 118 7.00 5.97 -7.30
N GLN A 119 8.22 6.07 -7.83
CA GLN A 119 9.44 5.85 -7.07
C GLN A 119 9.90 7.20 -6.51
N THR A 120 10.15 7.27 -5.20
CA THR A 120 10.73 8.46 -4.57
C THR A 120 11.97 8.08 -3.78
N SER A 121 12.96 8.98 -3.78
CA SER A 121 14.16 8.87 -2.96
C SER A 121 13.94 9.71 -1.70
N ILE A 122 14.09 9.08 -0.55
CA ILE A 122 13.99 9.74 0.76
C ILE A 122 15.39 9.74 1.36
N ALA A 123 15.95 10.91 1.61
CA ALA A 123 17.22 11.02 2.31
C ALA A 123 16.98 11.05 3.81
N ASP A 124 17.60 10.12 4.54
CA ASP A 124 17.62 10.10 6.00
C ASP A 124 19.07 9.99 6.51
N ARG A 125 19.51 11.00 7.28
CA ARG A 125 20.88 11.11 7.84
C ARG A 125 21.99 10.80 6.81
N GLY A 126 21.87 11.34 5.61
CA GLY A 126 22.84 11.16 4.53
C GLY A 126 22.76 9.82 3.80
N VAL A 127 21.78 8.97 4.11
CA VAL A 127 21.51 7.72 3.40
C VAL A 127 20.26 7.89 2.56
N ALA A 128 20.40 7.70 1.25
CA ALA A 128 19.25 7.68 0.34
C ALA A 128 18.52 6.33 0.45
N LEU A 129 17.23 6.38 0.74
CA LEU A 129 16.32 5.24 0.80
C LEU A 129 15.35 5.34 -0.38
N ARG A 130 14.95 4.19 -0.91
CA ARG A 130 13.94 4.11 -1.96
C ARG A 130 12.58 3.84 -1.33
N TYR A 131 11.57 4.58 -1.76
CA TYR A 131 10.18 4.35 -1.39
C TYR A 131 9.33 4.22 -2.66
N ASP A 132 8.73 3.06 -2.86
CA ASP A 132 7.84 2.80 -3.98
C ASP A 132 6.40 2.93 -3.49
N ILE A 133 5.64 3.86 -4.06
CA ILE A 133 4.20 4.03 -3.79
C ILE A 133 3.44 3.58 -5.03
N CYS A 134 2.64 2.55 -4.88
CA CYS A 134 2.05 1.80 -5.98
C CYS A 134 0.53 1.82 -5.93
N SER A 135 -0.08 1.99 -7.10
CA SER A 135 -1.52 1.82 -7.31
C SER A 135 -1.77 0.87 -8.47
N PHE A 136 -3.00 0.37 -8.56
CA PHE A 136 -3.42 -0.48 -9.65
C PHE A 136 -4.05 0.36 -10.77
N SER A 137 -3.66 0.08 -12.01
CA SER A 137 -4.11 0.83 -13.19
C SER A 137 -5.62 0.70 -13.37
N ALA A 138 -6.28 1.80 -13.75
CA ALA A 138 -7.69 1.83 -14.13
C ALA A 138 -8.06 0.91 -15.32
N SER A 139 -7.07 0.33 -16.01
CA SER A 139 -7.29 -0.70 -17.02
C SER A 139 -7.73 -2.06 -16.45
N THR A 140 -7.63 -2.26 -15.13
CA THR A 140 -8.26 -3.41 -14.47
C THR A 140 -9.78 -3.27 -14.55
N GLN A 141 -10.46 -4.31 -15.02
CA GLN A 141 -11.91 -4.35 -14.97
C GLN A 141 -12.38 -4.10 -13.53
N PRO A 142 -13.45 -3.31 -13.31
CA PRO A 142 -14.03 -3.13 -11.98
C PRO A 142 -14.27 -4.48 -11.30
N GLY A 143 -13.81 -4.62 -10.06
CA GLY A 143 -13.93 -5.84 -9.27
C GLY A 143 -12.85 -6.90 -9.50
N LEU A 144 -11.85 -6.66 -10.35
CA LEU A 144 -10.76 -7.63 -10.56
C LEU A 144 -9.88 -7.81 -9.31
N LEU A 145 -9.81 -6.79 -8.46
CA LEU A 145 -9.05 -6.78 -7.21
C LEU A 145 -9.94 -7.01 -5.98
N ASP A 146 -11.16 -7.49 -6.19
CA ASP A 146 -12.11 -7.82 -5.13
C ASP A 146 -11.88 -9.23 -4.58
N ASN A 147 -12.40 -9.46 -3.38
CA ASN A 147 -12.36 -10.77 -2.71
C ASN A 147 -10.94 -11.29 -2.44
N MET A 148 -10.00 -10.39 -2.20
CA MET A 148 -8.62 -10.76 -1.87
C MET A 148 -8.50 -11.07 -0.38
N VAL A 149 -7.83 -12.17 -0.06
CA VAL A 149 -7.56 -12.70 1.30
C VAL A 149 -6.07 -12.87 1.60
N GLY A 150 -5.22 -12.52 0.65
CA GLY A 150 -3.78 -12.53 0.84
C GLY A 150 -3.03 -11.83 -0.30
N ALA A 151 -1.79 -11.50 -0.03
CA ALA A 151 -0.86 -10.92 -0.99
C ALA A 151 0.51 -11.61 -0.87
N THR A 152 1.22 -11.71 -1.99
CA THR A 152 2.60 -12.16 -2.05
C THR A 152 3.39 -11.18 -2.89
N PHE A 153 4.41 -10.60 -2.28
CA PHE A 153 5.33 -9.68 -2.90
C PHE A 153 6.65 -10.40 -3.08
N THR A 154 7.13 -10.52 -4.32
CA THR A 154 8.34 -11.28 -4.65
C THR A 154 9.36 -10.38 -5.33
N TRP A 155 10.55 -10.29 -4.76
CA TRP A 155 11.68 -9.52 -5.29
C TRP A 155 12.70 -10.46 -5.92
N LYS A 156 13.05 -10.17 -7.18
CA LYS A 156 14.18 -10.81 -7.85
C LYS A 156 15.47 -10.09 -7.46
N LEU A 157 16.39 -10.80 -6.83
CA LEU A 157 17.64 -10.23 -6.37
C LEU A 157 18.76 -10.45 -7.39
N ARG A 158 19.72 -9.54 -7.41
CA ARG A 158 20.97 -9.67 -8.17
C ARG A 158 22.15 -9.17 -7.36
N VAL A 159 23.30 -9.80 -7.56
CA VAL A 159 24.53 -9.43 -6.87
C VAL A 159 24.92 -8.01 -7.31
N ALA A 160 25.03 -7.09 -6.36
CA ALA A 160 25.53 -5.75 -6.64
C ALA A 160 27.02 -5.80 -7.05
N PRO A 161 27.52 -4.82 -7.82
CA PRO A 161 28.95 -4.69 -8.06
C PRO A 161 29.72 -4.70 -6.73
N ASN A 162 30.77 -5.53 -6.63
CA ASN A 162 31.59 -5.73 -5.42
C ASN A 162 30.90 -6.46 -4.25
N SER A 163 29.72 -7.05 -4.44
CA SER A 163 29.14 -8.01 -3.50
C SER A 163 29.39 -9.44 -3.97
N THR A 164 29.33 -10.41 -3.04
CA THR A 164 29.38 -11.85 -3.34
C THR A 164 28.05 -12.57 -3.10
N ALA A 165 27.07 -11.85 -2.55
CA ALA A 165 25.77 -12.39 -2.20
C ALA A 165 24.67 -11.32 -2.29
N CYS A 166 23.43 -11.78 -2.19
CA CYS A 166 22.23 -10.97 -2.21
C CYS A 166 21.53 -10.98 -0.86
N GLN A 167 20.83 -9.88 -0.55
CA GLN A 167 20.02 -9.74 0.65
C GLN A 167 18.91 -8.72 0.38
N MET A 168 17.69 -8.99 0.81
CA MET A 168 16.61 -8.02 0.78
C MET A 168 16.45 -7.38 2.14
N ASN A 169 16.08 -6.09 2.17
CA ASN A 169 15.79 -5.36 3.39
C ASN A 169 14.60 -4.42 3.17
N ILE A 170 13.60 -4.52 4.05
CA ILE A 170 12.38 -3.72 4.00
C ILE A 170 12.15 -3.10 5.36
N PHE A 171 12.08 -1.78 5.38
CA PHE A 171 11.76 -1.00 6.59
C PHE A 171 10.26 -0.94 6.83
N GLU A 172 9.53 -0.52 5.81
CA GLU A 172 8.11 -0.26 5.90
C GLU A 172 7.41 -0.90 4.70
N MET A 173 6.23 -1.43 4.98
CA MET A 173 5.34 -1.90 3.96
C MET A 173 3.91 -1.61 4.39
N ASN A 174 3.12 -1.06 3.47
CA ASN A 174 1.70 -0.82 3.69
C ASN A 174 0.91 -1.38 2.52
N LEU A 175 -0.25 -1.98 2.79
CA LEU A 175 -1.21 -2.45 1.79
C LEU A 175 -2.58 -1.94 2.20
N PHE A 176 -3.25 -1.18 1.34
CA PHE A 176 -4.55 -0.60 1.63
C PHE A 176 -5.66 -1.26 0.82
N GLY A 177 -6.77 -1.57 1.49
CA GLY A 177 -7.96 -2.09 0.84
C GLY A 177 -9.26 -1.62 1.49
N LEU A 178 -10.36 -1.83 0.80
CA LEU A 178 -11.72 -1.59 1.28
C LEU A 178 -12.35 -2.92 1.71
N PRO A 179 -12.94 -2.99 2.92
CA PRO A 179 -13.60 -4.20 3.38
C PRO A 179 -14.79 -4.51 2.48
N MET A 180 -14.90 -5.78 2.09
CA MET A 180 -16.04 -6.26 1.33
C MET A 180 -17.03 -6.98 2.23
N SER A 181 -18.31 -6.72 2.01
CA SER A 181 -19.35 -7.57 2.59
C SER A 181 -19.17 -8.97 2.02
N GLN A 182 -19.09 -9.98 2.89
CA GLN A 182 -19.19 -11.36 2.44
C GLN A 182 -20.50 -11.50 1.69
N VAL A 183 -20.42 -11.65 0.37
CA VAL A 183 -21.58 -12.02 -0.43
C VAL A 183 -21.94 -13.40 0.07
N GLN A 184 -22.96 -13.50 0.92
CA GLN A 184 -23.52 -14.80 1.27
C GLN A 184 -23.78 -15.49 -0.05
N PRO A 185 -23.24 -16.71 -0.27
CA PRO A 185 -23.51 -17.44 -1.48
C PRO A 185 -25.03 -17.44 -1.62
N LYS A 186 -25.52 -16.81 -2.69
CA LYS A 186 -26.93 -16.76 -2.98
C LYS A 186 -27.32 -18.22 -3.16
N ASN A 187 -27.81 -18.85 -2.09
CA ASN A 187 -28.38 -20.17 -2.14
C ASN A 187 -29.35 -20.08 -3.31
N ALA A 188 -29.06 -20.81 -4.38
CA ALA A 188 -29.85 -20.82 -5.58
C ALA A 188 -31.18 -21.49 -5.24
N GLY A 189 -32.05 -20.74 -4.57
CA GLY A 189 -33.43 -21.06 -4.36
C GLY A 189 -34.06 -21.07 -5.73
N SER A 190 -34.36 -22.29 -6.19
CA SER A 190 -35.23 -22.59 -7.31
C SER A 190 -36.41 -21.62 -7.32
N GLY A 191 -36.47 -20.80 -8.37
CA GLY A 191 -37.49 -19.77 -8.50
C GLY A 191 -38.90 -20.36 -8.64
N ASN A 192 -39.87 -19.63 -8.11
CA ASN A 192 -41.16 -19.48 -8.77
C ASN A 192 -41.60 -18.02 -8.65
N GLY A 193 -42.10 -17.48 -9.76
CA GLY A 193 -42.13 -16.07 -10.07
C GLY A 193 -43.16 -15.22 -9.33
N SER A 194 -43.02 -13.91 -9.49
CA SER A 194 -44.16 -13.00 -9.58
C SER A 194 -43.71 -11.66 -10.17
N THR A 195 -44.26 -11.34 -11.33
CA THR A 195 -44.18 -10.05 -12.02
C THR A 195 -45.00 -9.02 -11.26
N VAL A 196 -44.37 -7.97 -10.71
CA VAL A 196 -45.07 -6.85 -10.07
C VAL A 196 -45.18 -5.68 -11.03
N ALA A 197 -46.41 -5.15 -11.09
CA ALA A 197 -46.93 -4.19 -12.03
C ALA A 197 -46.32 -2.78 -11.91
N THR A 198 -46.19 -2.15 -13.08
CA THR A 198 -45.82 -0.76 -13.30
C THR A 198 -46.94 0.18 -12.85
N VAL A 199 -46.72 0.96 -11.80
CA VAL A 199 -47.64 2.01 -11.34
C VAL A 199 -47.11 3.38 -11.80
N ASN A 200 -47.85 4.03 -12.70
CA ASN A 200 -47.63 5.42 -13.11
C ASN A 200 -48.16 6.37 -12.03
N VAL A 201 -47.30 7.21 -11.45
CA VAL A 201 -47.66 8.27 -10.49
C VAL A 201 -47.29 9.66 -11.05
N PRO A 202 -48.11 10.71 -10.85
CA PRO A 202 -47.94 12.02 -11.47
C PRO A 202 -46.77 12.83 -10.90
N LYS A 203 -46.19 13.70 -11.75
CA LYS A 203 -45.07 14.61 -11.44
C LYS A 203 -45.51 15.73 -10.48
N GLY A 204 -45.30 15.51 -9.18
CA GLY A 204 -45.15 16.57 -8.17
C GLY A 204 -43.67 16.81 -7.88
N VAL A 205 -43.24 18.07 -7.72
CA VAL A 205 -41.85 18.41 -7.43
C VAL A 205 -41.46 17.79 -6.08
N SER A 206 -40.52 16.84 -6.14
CA SER A 206 -40.12 16.00 -5.02
C SER A 206 -39.41 16.80 -3.92
N PRO A 207 -39.83 16.68 -2.64
CA PRO A 207 -39.10 17.18 -1.48
C PRO A 207 -37.63 16.70 -1.41
N GLY A 208 -37.30 15.62 -2.12
CA GLY A 208 -35.93 15.09 -2.21
C GLY A 208 -34.93 16.02 -2.91
N LEU A 209 -35.38 16.95 -3.76
CA LEU A 209 -34.48 17.91 -4.41
C LEU A 209 -33.94 18.94 -3.41
N ILE A 210 -34.76 19.36 -2.44
CA ILE A 210 -34.38 20.35 -1.42
C ILE A 210 -33.35 19.75 -0.45
N VAL A 211 -33.52 18.49 -0.06
CA VAL A 211 -32.56 17.78 0.80
C VAL A 211 -31.26 17.46 0.04
N GLY A 212 -31.33 17.17 -1.26
CA GLY A 212 -30.14 16.92 -2.08
C GLY A 212 -29.21 18.14 -2.19
N VAL A 213 -29.77 19.34 -2.34
CA VAL A 213 -28.99 20.58 -2.46
C VAL A 213 -28.27 20.95 -1.15
N SER A 214 -28.90 20.72 0.01
CA SER A 214 -28.29 21.03 1.30
C SER A 214 -27.10 20.09 1.64
N ILE A 215 -27.19 18.82 1.27
CA ILE A 215 -26.09 17.85 1.44
C ILE A 215 -24.93 18.19 0.49
N ALA A 216 -25.20 18.53 -0.77
CA ALA A 216 -24.16 18.90 -1.72
C ALA A 216 -23.39 20.16 -1.27
N ALA A 217 -24.09 21.17 -0.76
CA ALA A 217 -23.47 22.40 -0.26
C ALA A 217 -22.59 22.16 0.98
N SER A 218 -23.01 21.29 1.90
CA SER A 218 -22.25 20.97 3.11
C SER A 218 -21.00 20.14 2.80
N VAL A 219 -21.07 19.21 1.85
CA VAL A 219 -19.89 18.46 1.36
C VAL A 219 -18.90 19.40 0.67
N ALA A 220 -19.37 20.31 -0.18
CA ALA A 220 -18.50 21.27 -0.87
C ALA A 220 -17.77 22.19 0.13
N ALA A 221 -18.46 22.67 1.17
CA ALA A 221 -17.85 23.49 2.22
C ALA A 221 -16.78 22.71 3.02
N ALA A 222 -17.03 21.44 3.34
CA ALA A 222 -16.07 20.59 4.04
C ALA A 222 -14.81 20.33 3.21
N VAL A 223 -14.97 20.07 1.91
CA VAL A 223 -13.84 19.87 0.99
C VAL A 223 -13.02 21.17 0.86
N ALA A 224 -13.67 22.32 0.72
CA ALA A 224 -12.99 23.62 0.65
C ALA A 224 -12.18 23.91 1.92
N ALA A 225 -12.72 23.61 3.10
CA ALA A 225 -12.02 23.76 4.38
C ALA A 225 -10.77 22.86 4.47
N LEU A 226 -10.88 21.60 4.05
CA LEU A 226 -9.74 20.67 4.04
C LEU A 226 -8.63 21.13 3.08
N VAL A 227 -9.00 21.59 1.88
CA VAL A 227 -8.04 22.14 0.90
C VAL A 227 -7.35 23.38 1.46
N PHE A 228 -8.09 24.28 2.12
CA PHE A 228 -7.53 25.48 2.74
C PHE A 228 -6.51 25.15 3.85
N VAL A 229 -6.83 24.20 4.73
CA VAL A 229 -5.91 23.75 5.79
C VAL A 229 -4.65 23.14 5.18
N ARG A 230 -4.79 22.30 4.14
CA ARG A 230 -3.65 21.67 3.45
C ARG A 230 -2.74 22.72 2.80
N HIS A 231 -3.31 23.72 2.12
CA HIS A 231 -2.54 24.83 1.55
C HIS A 231 -1.81 25.64 2.62
N ARG A 232 -2.47 25.94 3.75
CA ARG A 232 -1.86 26.69 4.86
C ARG A 232 -0.69 25.93 5.50
N ASN A 233 -0.83 24.62 5.67
CA ASN A 233 0.24 23.78 6.21
C ASN A 233 1.42 23.64 5.24
N LEU A 234 1.17 23.51 3.94
CA LEU A 234 2.22 23.54 2.92
C LEU A 234 2.95 24.89 2.88
N ALA A 235 2.22 26.00 3.02
CA ALA A 235 2.81 27.34 3.09
C ALA A 235 3.70 27.52 4.33
N LYS A 236 3.30 26.99 5.49
CA LYS A 236 4.12 26.99 6.71
C LYS A 236 5.42 26.19 6.50
N ARG A 237 5.35 25.02 5.87
CA ARG A 237 6.54 24.20 5.57
C ARG A 237 7.51 24.91 4.61
N LYS A 238 7.01 25.62 3.59
CA LYS A 238 7.85 26.43 2.69
C LYS A 238 8.57 27.59 3.38
N ARG A 239 8.01 28.16 4.46
CA ARG A 239 8.68 29.21 5.25
C ARG A 239 9.74 28.64 6.18
N ALA A 240 9.47 27.48 6.80
CA ALA A 240 10.45 26.79 7.65
C ALA A 240 11.68 26.32 6.85
N GLY A 241 11.50 25.85 5.60
CA GLY A 241 12.62 25.47 4.73
C GLY A 241 13.59 26.61 4.42
N ARG A 242 13.08 27.82 4.14
CA ARG A 242 13.93 29.00 3.86
C ARG A 242 14.72 29.48 5.09
N LEU A 243 14.19 29.28 6.29
CA LEU A 243 14.89 29.60 7.54
C LEU A 243 16.05 28.64 7.81
N LEU A 244 15.90 27.36 7.45
CA LEU A 244 16.97 26.37 7.54
C LEU A 244 18.08 26.62 6.52
N GLU A 245 17.73 27.00 5.28
CA GLU A 245 18.73 27.38 4.26
C GLU A 245 19.51 28.64 4.67
N ALA A 246 18.85 29.65 5.24
CA ALA A 246 19.52 30.85 5.72
C ALA A 246 20.50 30.57 6.88
N HIS A 247 20.23 29.56 7.71
CA HIS A 247 21.08 29.20 8.84
C HIS A 247 22.28 28.32 8.44
N LEU A 248 22.18 27.60 7.32
CA LEU A 248 23.25 26.77 6.76
C LEU A 248 24.26 27.56 5.91
N VAL A 249 23.88 28.74 5.41
CA VAL A 249 24.77 29.62 4.61
C VAL A 249 25.55 30.60 5.50
N ALA A 250 25.20 30.72 6.78
CA ALA A 250 25.81 31.65 7.73
C ALA A 250 26.99 31.07 8.55
N HIS A 251 27.42 29.85 8.26
CA HIS A 251 28.58 29.17 8.86
C HIS A 251 29.49 28.61 7.76
#